data_AF-A0A3D2EJL8-F1
#
_entry.id   AF-A0A3D2EJL8-F1
#
_cell.length_a   1.000
_cell.length_b   1.000
_cell.length_c   1.000
_cell.angle_alpha   90.00
_cell.angle_beta   90.00
_cell.angle_gamma   90.00
#
_symmetry.space_group_name_H-M   'P 1'
#
loop_
_entity.id
_entity.type
_entity.pdbx_description
1 polymer ?
#
loop_
_entity_poly.entity_id
_entity_poly.type
_entity_poly.pdbx_seq_one_letter_code
_entity_poly.pdbx_strand_id
1 'polypeptide(L)' 'HGIGYSRFISSKNDVQASVLAFVPMNDTCEINQVKLTNNSSSSKTLSLFSYVEWCLWNADDDMK' A
#
# COMPACT_ATOMS: atom_id res chain seq x y z
N HIS A 1 9.21 -3.61 9.84
CA HIS A 1 9.39 -4.74 8.90
C HIS A 1 9.40 -6.04 9.70
N GLY A 2 8.93 -7.14 9.11
CA GLY A 2 8.98 -8.49 9.68
C GLY A 2 9.37 -9.51 8.62
N ILE A 3 9.30 -10.80 8.97
CA ILE A 3 9.62 -11.87 8.02
C ILE A 3 8.48 -12.00 7.02
N GLY A 4 8.75 -11.73 5.74
CA GLY A 4 7.78 -11.85 4.65
C GLY A 4 6.74 -10.72 4.56
N TYR A 5 6.88 -9.65 5.36
CA TYR A 5 5.97 -8.50 5.28
C TYR A 5 6.61 -7.18 5.71
N SER A 6 6.03 -6.09 5.21
CA SER A 6 6.34 -4.72 5.62
C SER A 6 5.06 -4.00 6.00
N ARG A 7 5.13 -3.15 7.03
CA ARG A 7 4.04 -2.23 7.37
C ARG A 7 4.56 -0.81 7.33
N PHE A 8 3.95 0.01 6.48
CA PHE A 8 4.20 1.44 6.39
C PHE A 8 3.08 2.18 7.12
N ILE A 9 3.43 3.17 7.94
CA ILE A 9 2.47 3.97 8.69
C ILE A 9 2.85 5.43 8.51
N SER A 10 1.86 6.26 8.18
CA SER A 10 2.01 7.71 8.12
C SER A 10 0.77 8.39 8.69
N SER A 11 0.90 9.64 9.09
CA SER A 11 -0.22 10.43 9.59
C SER A 11 -0.10 11.88 9.13
N LYS A 12 -1.20 12.45 8.65
CA LYS A 12 -1.29 13.85 8.22
C LYS A 12 -2.72 14.35 8.44
N ASN A 13 -2.87 15.55 8.99
CA ASN A 13 -4.18 16.19 9.24
C ASN A 13 -5.18 15.24 9.94
N ASP A 14 -4.70 14.54 10.99
CA ASP A 14 -5.44 13.54 11.77
C ASP A 14 -5.96 12.33 10.99
N VAL A 15 -5.51 12.13 9.75
CA VAL A 15 -5.73 10.86 9.03
C VAL A 15 -4.46 10.05 9.14
N GLN A 16 -4.56 8.89 9.80
CA GLN A 16 -3.51 7.88 9.78
C GLN A 16 -3.78 6.89 8.65
N ALA A 17 -2.75 6.60 7.86
CA ALA A 17 -2.76 5.52 6.89
C ALA A 17 -1.77 4.44 7.33
N SER A 18 -2.20 3.17 7.29
CA SER A 18 -1.33 2.01 7.41
C SER A 18 -1.48 1.11 6.19
N VAL A 19 -0.37 0.76 5.56
CA VAL A 19 -0.32 -0.21 4.46
C VAL A 19 0.49 -1.41 4.91
N LEU A 20 -0.12 -2.60 4.92
CA LEU A 20 0.57 -3.88 5.08
C LEU A 20 0.80 -4.49 3.69
N ALA A 21 2.07 -4.66 3.33
CA ALA A 21 2.51 -5.30 2.09
C ALA A 21 3.12 -6.68 2.41
N PHE A 22 2.61 -7.73 1.77
CA PHE A 22 3.10 -9.10 1.95
C PHE A 22 2.71 -10.00 0.77
N VAL A 23 3.38 -11.15 0.64
CA VAL A 23 3.02 -12.23 -0.28
C VAL A 23 2.46 -13.39 0.55
N PRO A 24 1.24 -13.89 0.28
CA PRO A 24 0.69 -15.04 0.97
C PRO A 24 1.48 -16.31 0.60
N MET A 25 1.51 -17.30 1.50
CA MET A 25 2.39 -18.46 1.36
C MET A 25 2.12 -19.33 0.12
N ASN A 26 0.89 -19.32 -0.40
CA ASN A 26 0.44 -20.28 -1.41
C ASN A 26 0.04 -19.64 -2.74
N ASP A 27 0.19 -18.32 -2.90
CA ASP A 27 -0.20 -17.61 -4.12
C ASP A 27 0.90 -16.65 -4.60
N THR A 28 1.09 -16.58 -5.91
CA THR A 28 2.06 -15.69 -6.56
C THR A 28 1.48 -14.29 -6.75
N CYS A 29 1.09 -13.63 -5.66
CA CYS A 29 0.56 -12.27 -5.68
C CYS A 29 1.03 -11.44 -4.48
N GLU A 30 1.19 -10.14 -4.67
CA GLU A 30 1.40 -9.22 -3.55
C GLU A 30 0.05 -8.65 -3.09
N ILE A 31 -0.17 -8.62 -1.77
CA ILE A 31 -1.34 -8.01 -1.14
C ILE A 31 -0.92 -6.72 -0.44
N ASN A 32 -1.61 -5.63 -0.77
CA ASN A 32 -1.51 -4.33 -0.08
C ASN A 32 -2.80 -4.04 0.68
N GLN A 33 -2.81 -4.29 2.00
CA GLN A 33 -3.94 -3.97 2.87
C GLN A 33 -3.83 -2.55 3.41
N VAL A 34 -4.75 -1.67 3.00
CA VAL A 34 -4.82 -0.28 3.46
C VAL A 34 -5.83 -0.15 4.59
N LYS A 35 -5.40 0.48 5.70
CA LYS A 35 -6.28 0.92 6.81
C LYS A 35 -6.15 2.43 6.99
N LEU A 36 -7.26 3.14 6.82
CA LEU A 36 -7.37 4.57 7.13
C LEU A 36 -8.09 4.75 8.47
N THR A 37 -7.51 5.57 9.35
CA THR A 37 -8.13 5.92 10.65
C THR A 37 -8.25 7.43 10.73
N ASN A 38 -9.48 7.93 10.90
CA ASN A 38 -9.75 9.33 11.21
C ASN A 38 -9.63 9.53 12.72
N ASN A 39 -8.58 10.21 13.16
CA ASN A 39 -8.30 10.53 14.56
C ASN A 39 -8.83 11.92 14.98
N SER A 40 -9.55 12.63 14.10
CA SER A 40 -10.15 13.91 14.44
C SER A 40 -11.56 13.75 15.01
N SER A 41 -12.10 14.84 15.58
CA SER A 41 -13.48 14.93 16.05
C SER A 41 -14.50 15.19 14.94
N SER A 42 -14.07 15.49 13.71
CA SER A 42 -14.95 15.75 12.57
C SER A 42 -14.90 14.62 11.55
N SER A 43 -16.02 14.38 10.86
CA SER A 43 -16.06 13.44 9.74
C SER A 43 -15.15 13.92 8.59
N LYS A 44 -14.45 12.99 7.95
CA LYS A 44 -13.62 13.27 6.77
C LYS A 44 -14.09 12.45 5.58
N THR A 45 -14.23 13.11 4.44
CA THR A 45 -14.49 12.47 3.15
C THR A 45 -13.18 12.44 2.37
N LEU A 46 -12.74 11.25 1.97
CA LEU A 46 -11.46 11.03 1.30
C LEU A 46 -11.68 10.25 0.01
N SER A 47 -10.97 10.64 -1.04
CA SER A 47 -10.80 9.81 -2.24
C SER A 47 -9.46 9.10 -2.14
N LEU A 48 -9.47 7.77 -2.28
CA LEU A 48 -8.27 6.94 -2.24
C LEU A 48 -7.92 6.50 -3.66
N PHE A 49 -6.65 6.66 -4.04
CA PHE A 49 -6.16 6.29 -5.36
C PHE A 49 -5.02 5.29 -5.19
N SER A 50 -5.18 4.08 -5.73
CA SER A 50 -4.09 3.10 -5.85
C SER A 50 -3.31 3.36 -7.13
N TYR A 51 -2.00 3.06 -7.11
CA TYR A 51 -1.15 3.16 -8.27
C TYR A 51 -0.13 2.03 -8.27
N VAL A 52 0.08 1.44 -9.46
CA VAL A 52 1.16 0.52 -9.77
C VAL A 52 1.58 0.81 -11.21
N GLU A 53 2.88 0.86 -11.45
CA GLU A 53 3.45 0.92 -12.78
C GLU A 53 3.88 -0.49 -13.18
N TRP A 54 3.45 -0.93 -14.35
CA TRP A 54 3.79 -2.26 -14.85
C TRP A 54 5.12 -2.19 -15.56
N CYS A 55 5.97 -3.16 -15.29
CA CYS A 55 7.05 -3.50 -16.21
C CYS A 55 6.45 -4.33 -17.37
N LEU A 56 6.83 -4.03 -18.62
CA LEU A 56 6.42 -4.81 -19.80
C LEU A 56 7.15 -6.16 -19.90
N TRP A 57 7.02 -6.97 -18.84
CA TRP A 57 7.61 -8.29 -18.61
C TRP A 57 9.14 -8.31 -18.46
N ASN A 58 9.87 -7.93 -19.50
CA ASN A 58 11.33 -7.93 -19.49
C ASN A 58 11.84 -6.57 -19.02
N ALA A 59 12.40 -6.51 -17.82
CA ALA A 59 12.94 -5.27 -17.25
C ALA A 59 14.05 -4.64 -18.12
N ASP A 60 14.83 -5.42 -18.88
CA ASP A 60 15.88 -4.89 -19.76
C ASP A 60 15.32 -4.29 -21.07
N ASP A 61 14.19 -4.80 -21.55
CA ASP A 61 13.52 -4.24 -22.72
C ASP A 61 12.66 -3.03 -22.34
N ASP A 62 12.00 -3.10 -21.18
CA ASP A 62 11.14 -2.06 -20.61
C ASP A 62 11.91 -0.78 -20.22
N MET A 63 13.20 -0.92 -19.89
CA MET A 63 14.04 0.23 -19.51
C MET A 63 14.63 1.01 -20.69
N LYS A 64 14.60 0.46 -21.92
CA LYS A 64 15.21 1.08 -23.11
C LYS A 64 14.23 2.01 -23.83
#